data_AF-A0A498D483-F1
#
_entry.id   AF-A0A498D483-F1
#
_cell.length_a   1.000
_cell.length_b   1.000
_cell.length_c   1.000
_cell.angle_alpha   90.00
_cell.angle_beta   90.00
_cell.angle_gamma   90.00
#
_symmetry.space_group_name_H-M   'P 1'
#
loop_
_entity.id
_entity.type
_entity.pdbx_description
1 polymer ?
#
loop_
_entity_poly.entity_id
_entity_poly.type
_entity_poly.pdbx_seq_one_letter_code
_entity_poly.pdbx_strand_id
1 'polypeptide(L)'
;MFYFAFAIMLFHLIILYLWFINSSPLFNWFGYAFWVISIVFGIIVYQQWNEKGTFKKLLSVSNWGMVFLIMVTVAIFFTTRSMP
;
A
#
# COMPACT_ATOMS: atom_id res chain seq x y z
N MET A 1 15.04 8.51 -9.24
CA MET A 1 13.58 8.49 -8.98
C MET A 1 12.90 7.24 -9.51
N PHE A 2 13.10 6.86 -10.78
CA PHE A 2 12.50 5.65 -11.35
C PHE A 2 12.72 4.38 -10.51
N TYR A 3 13.98 4.06 -10.17
CA TYR A 3 14.30 2.86 -9.37
C TYR A 3 13.61 2.84 -7.99
N PHE A 4 13.51 4.00 -7.33
CA PHE A 4 12.81 4.12 -6.05
C PHE A 4 11.30 3.90 -6.20
N ALA A 5 10.68 4.50 -7.22
CA ALA A 5 9.27 4.27 -7.50
C ALA A 5 8.98 2.80 -7.84
N PHE A 6 9.85 2.17 -8.62
CA PHE A 6 9.73 0.75 -8.94
C PHE A 6 9.85 -0.14 -7.70
N ALA A 7 10.81 0.14 -6.81
CA ALA A 7 10.94 -0.57 -5.53
C ALA A 7 9.70 -0.43 -4.65
N ILE A 8 9.11 0.77 -4.56
CA ILE A 8 7.86 1.01 -3.83
C ILE A 8 6.71 0.20 -4.45
N MET A 9 6.60 0.19 -5.78
CA MET A 9 5.56 -0.57 -6.46
C MET A 9 5.71 -2.08 -6.27
N LEU A 10 6.94 -2.62 -6.27
CA LEU A 10 7.17 -4.01 -5.91
C LEU A 10 6.76 -4.30 -4.47
N PHE A 11 7.10 -3.41 -3.54
CA PHE A 11 6.70 -3.55 -2.14
C PHE A 11 5.17 -3.55 -1.97
N HIS A 12 4.47 -2.70 -2.72
CA HIS A 12 3.01 -2.69 -2.79
C HIS A 12 2.44 -4.02 -3.30
N LEU A 13 3.06 -4.67 -4.28
CA LEU A 13 2.65 -6.01 -4.74
C LEU A 13 2.86 -7.08 -3.65
N ILE A 14 3.95 -6.98 -2.88
CA ILE A 14 4.18 -7.87 -1.74
C ILE A 14 3.08 -7.68 -0.68
N ILE A 15 2.76 -6.44 -0.33
CA ILE A 15 1.66 -6.14 0.61
C ILE A 15 0.35 -6.72 0.09
N LEU A 16 0.01 -6.49 -1.18
CA LEU A 16 -1.20 -7.01 -1.81
C LEU A 16 -1.26 -8.54 -1.70
N TYR A 17 -0.17 -9.24 -2.03
CA TYR A 17 -0.09 -10.69 -1.90
C TYR A 17 -0.28 -11.14 -0.45
N LEU A 18 0.44 -10.53 0.49
CA LEU A 18 0.35 -10.82 1.92
C LEU A 18 -1.05 -10.57 2.49
N TRP A 19 -1.76 -9.59 1.94
CA TRP A 19 -3.14 -9.27 2.28
C TRP A 19 -4.11 -10.36 1.79
N PHE A 20 -3.96 -10.81 0.54
CA PHE A 20 -4.79 -11.88 -0.03
C PHE A 20 -4.71 -13.19 0.74
N ILE A 21 -3.52 -13.56 1.21
CA ILE A 21 -3.33 -14.80 1.98
C ILE A 21 -3.62 -14.64 3.48
N ASN A 22 -4.19 -13.50 3.88
CA ASN A 22 -4.46 -13.15 5.28
C ASN A 22 -3.24 -13.36 6.21
N SER A 23 -2.04 -12.90 5.80
CA SER A 23 -0.80 -13.29 6.47
C SER A 23 -0.56 -12.56 7.80
N SER A 24 -0.17 -13.31 8.83
CA SER A 24 0.18 -12.75 10.14
C SER A 24 1.28 -11.65 10.12
N PRO A 25 2.32 -11.73 9.25
CA PRO A 25 3.32 -10.66 9.15
C PRO A 25 2.77 -9.29 8.73
N LEU A 26 1.70 -9.26 7.93
CA LEU A 26 1.07 -8.01 7.52
C LEU A 26 0.15 -7.44 8.59
N PHE A 27 -0.66 -8.30 9.23
CA PHE A 27 -1.67 -7.89 10.21
C PHE A 27 -1.15 -7.75 11.65
N ASN A 28 0.14 -7.44 11.81
CA ASN A 28 0.73 -7.07 13.10
C ASN A 28 1.12 -5.58 13.11
N TRP A 29 1.46 -5.05 14.28
CA TRP A 29 1.80 -3.63 14.44
C TRP A 29 2.91 -3.15 13.49
N PHE A 30 3.95 -3.95 13.30
CA PHE A 30 5.05 -3.63 12.38
C PHE A 30 4.60 -3.69 10.92
N GLY A 31 3.81 -4.68 10.53
CA GLY A 31 3.26 -4.81 9.18
C GLY A 31 2.42 -3.61 8.77
N TYR A 32 1.51 -3.16 9.66
CA TYR A 32 0.75 -1.92 9.44
C TYR A 32 1.65 -0.69 9.36
N ALA A 33 2.66 -0.57 10.24
CA ALA A 33 3.59 0.54 10.20
C ALA A 33 4.36 0.58 8.87
N PHE A 34 4.92 -0.54 8.42
CA PHE A 34 5.62 -0.63 7.13
C PHE A 34 4.70 -0.32 5.95
N TRP A 35 3.45 -0.76 6.01
CA TRP A 35 2.45 -0.44 5.01
C TRP A 35 2.18 1.06 4.93
N VAL A 36 1.88 1.72 6.05
CA VAL A 36 1.63 3.17 6.08
C VAL A 36 2.87 3.95 5.62
N ILE A 37 4.06 3.56 6.09
CA ILE A 37 5.32 4.17 5.68
C ILE A 37 5.52 4.07 4.17
N SER A 38 5.22 2.92 3.56
CA SER A 38 5.35 2.76 2.10
C SER A 38 4.44 3.71 1.32
N ILE A 39 3.22 3.96 1.82
CA ILE A 39 2.28 4.91 1.22
C ILE A 39 2.86 6.32 1.27
N VAL A 40 3.37 6.74 2.43
CA VAL A 40 3.98 8.06 2.62
C VAL A 40 5.17 8.25 1.68
N PHE A 41 6.06 7.27 1.58
CA PHE A 41 7.16 7.31 0.61
C PHE A 41 6.66 7.38 -0.84
N GLY A 42 5.61 6.64 -1.19
CA GLY A 42 4.97 6.71 -2.50
C GLY A 42 4.48 8.12 -2.84
N ILE A 43 3.89 8.83 -1.88
CA ILE A 43 3.44 10.23 -2.05
C ILE A 43 4.65 11.16 -2.26
N ILE A 44 5.69 11.04 -1.42
CA ILE A 44 6.89 11.87 -1.51
C ILE A 44 7.56 11.69 -2.87
N VAL A 45 7.77 10.44 -3.30
CA VAL A 45 8.38 10.14 -4.60
C VAL A 45 7.51 10.66 -5.74
N TYR A 46 6.18 10.51 -5.67
CA TYR A 46 5.27 11.05 -6.67
C TYR A 46 5.34 12.58 -6.80
N GLN A 47 5.44 13.29 -5.68
CA GLN A 47 5.54 14.76 -5.66
C GLN A 47 6.87 15.26 -6.22
N GLN A 48 7.98 14.58 -5.88
CA GLN A 48 9.31 14.97 -6.36
C GLN A 48 9.57 14.55 -7.82
N TRP A 49 8.82 13.58 -8.36
CA TRP A 49 9.00 13.13 -9.74
C TRP A 49 8.37 14.13 -10.72
N ASN A 50 9.20 14.97 -11.35
CA ASN A 50 8.73 16.02 -12.26
C ASN A 50 8.19 15.52 -13.61
N GLU A 51 8.63 14.35 -14.08
CA GLU A 51 8.21 13.83 -15.38
C GLU A 51 6.77 13.31 -15.35
N LYS A 52 5.98 13.75 -16.34
CA LYS A 52 4.64 13.23 -16.59
C LYS A 52 4.75 12.02 -17.50
N GLY A 53 4.79 10.83 -16.92
CA GLY A 53 4.85 9.57 -17.64
C GLY A 53 3.89 8.51 -17.10
N THR A 54 3.73 7.42 -17.85
CA THR A 54 2.89 6.28 -17.48
C THR A 54 3.30 5.69 -16.13
N PHE A 55 4.61 5.63 -15.84
CA PHE A 55 5.12 5.13 -14.57
C PHE A 55 4.71 5.98 -13.36
N LYS A 56 4.68 7.32 -13.50
CA LYS A 56 4.21 8.22 -12.44
C LYS A 56 2.72 7.98 -12.14
N LYS A 57 1.91 7.76 -13.19
CA LYS A 57 0.49 7.38 -13.01
C LYS A 57 0.37 6.00 -12.33
N LEU A 58 1.17 5.02 -12.74
CA LEU A 58 1.16 3.68 -12.12
C LEU A 58 1.49 3.74 -10.64
N LEU A 59 2.51 4.52 -10.25
CA LEU A 59 2.87 4.74 -8.86
C LEU A 59 1.68 5.33 -8.08
N SER A 60 1.00 6.33 -8.65
CA SER A 60 -0.17 6.94 -8.01
C SER A 60 -1.33 5.96 -7.82
N VAL A 61 -1.66 5.17 -8.86
CA VAL A 61 -2.70 4.14 -8.80
C VAL A 61 -2.34 3.07 -7.77
N SER A 62 -1.09 2.62 -7.77
CA SER A 62 -0.59 1.66 -6.79
C SER A 62 -0.73 2.19 -5.35
N ASN A 63 -0.39 3.46 -5.13
CA ASN A 63 -0.52 4.10 -3.83
C ASN A 63 -1.97 4.22 -3.37
N TRP A 64 -2.87 4.62 -4.27
CA TRP A 64 -4.31 4.66 -3.98
C TRP A 64 -4.88 3.26 -3.70
N GLY A 65 -4.39 2.23 -4.39
CA GLY A 65 -4.73 0.84 -4.11
C GLY A 65 -4.37 0.42 -2.68
N MET A 66 -3.20 0.83 -2.20
CA MET A 66 -2.78 0.58 -0.81
C MET A 66 -3.70 1.26 0.20
N VAL A 67 -4.08 2.53 -0.03
CA VAL A 67 -5.04 3.25 0.83
C VAL A 67 -6.41 2.57 0.82
N PHE A 68 -6.88 2.15 -0.35
CA PHE A 68 -8.15 1.42 -0.49
C PHE A 68 -8.14 0.12 0.32
N LEU A 69 -7.07 -0.67 0.22
CA LEU A 69 -6.91 -1.90 0.99
C LEU A 69 -6.93 -1.67 2.52
N ILE A 70 -6.37 -0.56 3.01
CA ILE A 70 -6.51 -0.17 4.43
C ILE A 70 -7.99 0.01 4.78
N MET A 71 -8.75 0.75 3.96
CA MET A 71 -10.18 0.95 4.21
C MET A 71 -10.96 -0.37 4.22
N VAL A 72 -10.67 -1.27 3.27
CA VAL A 72 -11.28 -2.61 3.23
C VAL A 72 -10.91 -3.41 4.48
N THR A 73 -9.66 -3.36 4.91
CA THR A 73 -9.20 -4.05 6.14
C THR A 73 -9.96 -3.57 7.37
N VAL A 74 -10.15 -2.25 7.50
CA VAL A 74 -10.92 -1.64 8.59
C VAL A 74 -12.38 -2.07 8.52
N ALA A 75 -13.00 -2.05 7.34
CA ALA A 75 -14.37 -2.50 7.15
C ALA A 75 -14.55 -3.98 7.54
N ILE A 76 -13.64 -4.85 7.10
CA ILE A 76 -13.62 -6.27 7.47
C ILE A 76 -13.53 -6.40 8.99
N PHE A 77 -12.58 -5.72 9.65
CA PHE A 77 -12.43 -5.78 11.10
C PHE A 77 -13.71 -5.41 11.86
N PHE A 78 -14.42 -4.37 11.43
CA PHE A 78 -15.67 -3.98 12.06
C PHE A 78 -16.79 -4.99 11.79
N THR A 79 -16.93 -5.47 10.55
CA THR A 79 -17.96 -6.45 10.21
C THR A 79 -17.77 -7.78 10.93
N THR A 80 -16.53 -8.29 11.03
CA THR A 80 -16.23 -9.55 11.72
C THR A 80 -16.36 -9.43 13.24
N ARG A 81 -15.98 -8.29 13.83
CA ARG A 81 -16.16 -8.06 15.28
C ARG A 81 -17.63 -7.88 15.66
N SER A 82 -18.47 -7.40 14.74
CA SER A 82 -19.91 -7.22 14.97
C SER A 82 -20.73 -8.51 14.85
N MET A 83 -20.12 -9.60 14.39
CA MET A 83 -20.72 -10.93 14.37
C MET A 83 -20.40 -11.63 15.70
N PRO A 84 -21.39 -11.88 16.59
CA PRO A 84 -21.20 -12.65 17.82
C PRO A 84 -20.94 -14.13 17.54
#